data_AF-A0ABD0NRY6-F1
#
_entry.id   AF-A0ABD0NRY6-F1
#
_cell.length_a   1.000
_cell.length_b   1.000
_cell.length_c   1.000
_cell.angle_alpha   90.00
_cell.angle_beta   90.00
_cell.angle_gamma   90.00
#
_symmetry.space_group_name_H-M   'P 1'
#
loop_
_entity.id
_entity.type
_entity.pdbx_description
1 polymer ?
#
loop_
_entity_poly.entity_id
_entity_poly.type
_entity_poly.pdbx_seq_one_letter_code
_entity_poly.pdbx_strand_id
1 'polypeptide(L)' 'CAAKPVAFTSSDPDFAVKTDGTIFTVGDLEITTKQFSVLVQDENGSDWRVDIVLSCKDE' A
#
# COMPACT_ATOMS: atom_id res chain seq x y z
N CYS A 1 -0.46 -9.50 -19.66
CA CYS A 1 -1.06 -9.92 -18.37
C CYS A 1 -2.53 -9.58 -18.42
N ALA A 2 -3.45 -10.51 -18.10
CA ALA A 2 -4.87 -10.17 -18.03
C ALA A 2 -5.17 -9.45 -16.71
N ALA A 3 -6.00 -8.40 -16.74
CA ALA A 3 -6.45 -7.75 -15.53
C ALA A 3 -7.32 -8.71 -14.73
N LYS A 4 -6.93 -9.00 -13.49
CA LYS A 4 -7.70 -9.81 -12.54
C LYS A 4 -8.08 -8.97 -11.34
N PRO A 5 -9.22 -9.23 -10.69
CA PRO A 5 -9.50 -8.68 -9.38
C PRO A 5 -8.39 -9.04 -8.39
N VAL A 6 -7.97 -8.07 -7.59
CA VAL A 6 -6.97 -8.26 -6.53
C VAL A 6 -7.41 -7.55 -5.27
N ALA A 7 -7.02 -8.07 -4.12
CA ALA A 7 -7.17 -7.44 -2.82
C ALA A 7 -5.85 -6.77 -2.42
N PHE A 8 -5.95 -5.60 -1.79
CA PHE A 8 -4.81 -4.84 -1.27
C PHE A 8 -4.88 -4.76 0.24
N THR A 9 -3.76 -5.00 0.91
CA THR A 9 -3.64 -4.85 2.37
C THR A 9 -2.36 -4.08 2.70
N SER A 10 -2.50 -2.94 3.40
CA SER A 10 -1.34 -2.19 3.91
C SER A 10 -0.80 -2.84 5.17
N SER A 11 0.52 -2.86 5.33
CA SER A 11 1.18 -3.26 6.58
C SER A 11 1.32 -2.12 7.59
N ASP A 12 1.07 -0.86 7.19
CA ASP A 12 1.05 0.30 8.09
C ASP A 12 -0.40 0.72 8.34
N PRO A 13 -0.86 0.76 9.61
CA PRO A 13 -2.25 1.07 9.95
C PRO A 13 -2.65 2.51 9.63
N ASP A 14 -1.68 3.42 9.46
CA ASP A 14 -1.95 4.81 9.09
C ASP A 14 -2.21 4.97 7.59
N PHE A 15 -2.04 3.89 6.80
CA PHE A 15 -2.30 3.88 5.36
C PHE A 15 -3.31 2.80 5.01
N ALA A 16 -4.30 3.18 4.20
CA ALA A 16 -5.25 2.27 3.59
C ALA A 16 -5.07 2.27 2.06
N VAL A 17 -5.52 1.20 1.42
CA VAL A 17 -5.41 1.02 -0.04
C VAL A 17 -6.78 0.75 -0.61
N LYS A 18 -7.16 1.50 -1.63
CA LYS A 18 -8.39 1.27 -2.40
C LYS A 18 -8.23 0.09 -3.35
N THR A 19 -9.34 -0.43 -3.85
CA THR A 19 -9.37 -1.52 -4.84
C THR A 19 -8.75 -1.14 -6.19
N ASP A 20 -8.52 0.15 -6.46
CA ASP A 20 -7.80 0.63 -7.65
C ASP A 20 -6.28 0.79 -7.41
N GLY A 21 -5.78 0.44 -6.23
CA GLY A 21 -4.38 0.57 -5.83
C GLY A 21 -4.00 1.93 -5.25
N THR A 22 -4.93 2.89 -5.15
CA THR A 22 -4.66 4.19 -4.52
C THR A 22 -4.36 4.03 -3.03
N ILE A 23 -3.21 4.49 -2.58
CA ILE A 23 -2.80 4.54 -1.18
C ILE A 23 -3.18 5.90 -0.59
N PHE A 24 -3.78 5.92 0.60
CA PHE A 24 -4.20 7.14 1.28
C PHE A 24 -4.04 7.00 2.80
N THR A 25 -3.92 8.13 3.50
CA THR A 25 -3.75 8.15 4.96
C THR A 25 -5.09 8.00 5.69
N VAL A 26 -5.09 7.26 6.79
CA VAL A 26 -6.24 7.07 7.67
C VAL A 26 -6.14 8.07 8.82
N GLY A 27 -6.54 9.31 8.56
CA GLY A 27 -6.54 10.40 9.54
C GLY A 27 -5.32 11.32 9.48
N ASP A 28 -5.10 12.06 10.56
CA ASP A 28 -3.97 12.98 10.71
C ASP A 28 -2.68 12.18 10.92
N LEU A 29 -1.90 12.01 9.85
CA LEU A 29 -0.60 11.36 9.90
C LEU A 29 0.45 12.35 10.41
N GLU A 30 1.19 11.98 11.45
CA GLU A 30 2.44 12.65 11.77
C GLU A 30 3.47 12.38 10.66
N ILE A 31 3.79 13.41 9.87
CA ILE A 31 4.70 13.31 8.73
C ILE A 31 6.10 13.00 9.24
N THR A 32 6.41 11.71 9.25
CA THR A 32 7.70 11.14 9.60
C THR A 32 8.14 10.20 8.47
N THR A 33 9.44 9.88 8.41
CA THR A 33 9.92 8.87 7.48
C THR A 33 9.31 7.52 7.85
N LYS A 34 8.66 6.86 6.89
CA LYS A 34 7.99 5.58 7.08
C LYS A 34 8.37 4.60 5.98
N GLN A 35 8.45 3.33 6.36
CA GLN A 35 8.65 2.23 5.43
C GLN A 35 7.59 1.18 5.71
N PHE A 36 6.83 0.84 4.68
CA PHE A 36 5.77 -0.14 4.78
C PHE A 36 5.57 -0.84 3.45
N SER A 37 4.71 -1.85 3.46
CA SER A 37 4.41 -2.63 2.27
C SER A 37 2.92 -2.75 2.06
N VAL A 38 2.53 -2.89 0.79
CA VAL A 38 1.18 -3.29 0.40
C VAL A 38 1.26 -4.69 -0.16
N LEU A 39 0.57 -5.61 0.49
CA LEU A 39 0.33 -6.95 -0.01
C LEU A 39 -0.80 -6.90 -1.04
N VAL A 40 -0.55 -7.49 -2.20
CA VAL A 40 -1.50 -7.65 -3.30
C VAL A 40 -1.77 -9.14 -3.47
N GLN A 41 -3.01 -9.56 -3.37
CA GLN A 41 -3.39 -10.97 -3.53
C GLN A 41 -4.44 -11.12 -4.61
N ASP A 42 -4.24 -12.09 -5.51
CA ASP A 42 -5.30 -12.49 -6.43
C ASP A 42 -6.17 -13.59 -5.82
N GLU A 43 -7.30 -13.87 -6.47
CA GLU A 43 -8.25 -14.91 -6.06
C GLU A 43 -7.66 -16.33 -6.11
N ASN A 44 -6.55 -16.51 -6.82
CA ASN A 44 -5.85 -17.79 -6.95
C ASN A 44 -4.80 -18.00 -5.85
N GLY A 45 -4.67 -17.06 -4.92
CA GLY A 45 -3.71 -17.12 -3.81
C GLY A 45 -2.28 -16.79 -4.22
N SER A 46 -2.05 -16.23 -5.41
CA SER A 46 -0.77 -15.63 -5.75
C SER A 46 -0.62 -14.29 -5.05
N ASP A 47 0.56 -14.03 -4.50
CA ASP A 47 0.88 -12.83 -3.76
C ASP A 47 1.97 -11.99 -4.44
N TRP A 48 1.78 -10.68 -4.38
CA TRP A 48 2.79 -9.69 -4.74
C TRP A 48 2.93 -8.69 -3.61
N ARG A 49 4.07 -8.02 -3.58
CA ARG A 49 4.37 -6.99 -2.58
C ARG A 49 4.84 -5.73 -3.26
N VAL A 50 4.30 -4.60 -2.82
CA VAL A 50 4.80 -3.27 -3.17
C VAL A 50 5.45 -2.68 -1.93
N ASP A 51 6.74 -2.36 -2.01
CA ASP A 51 7.47 -1.67 -0.95
C ASP A 51 7.39 -0.16 -1.14
N ILE A 52 7.03 0.56 -0.08
CA ILE A 52 6.78 1.99 -0.09
C ILE A 52 7.67 2.66 0.96
N VAL A 53 8.32 3.73 0.54
CA VAL A 53 9.08 4.61 1.41
C VAL A 53 8.46 6.01 1.34
N LEU A 54 7.97 6.48 2.47
CA LEU A 54 7.64 7.89 2.67
C LEU A 54 8.86 8.55 3.27
N SER A 55 9.44 9.52 2.56
CA SER A 55 10.53 10.36 3.05
C SER A 55 10.18 11.82 2.85
N CYS A 56 10.92 12.70 3.53
CA CYS A 56 10.93 14.10 3.12
C CYS A 56 11.41 14.19 1.67
N LYS A 57 10.76 15.02 0.86
CA LYS A 57 11.08 15.16 -0.56
C LYS A 57 12.41 15.90 -0.81
N ASP A 58 12.80 16.75 0.15
CA ASP A 58 13.91 17.69 0.03
C ASP A 58 15.12 17.31 0.92
N GLU A 59 15.26 16.03 1.28
CA GLU A 59 16.54 15.48 1.76
C GLU A 59 17.50 15.16 0.60
#